data_AF-A0A2E7VFH6-F1
#
_entry.id   AF-A0A2E7VFH6-F1
#
_cell.length_a   1.000
_cell.length_b   1.000
_cell.length_c   1.000
_cell.angle_alpha   90.00
_cell.angle_beta   90.00
_cell.angle_gamma   90.00
#
_symmetry.space_group_name_H-M   'P 1'
#
loop_
_entity.id
_entity.type
_entity.pdbx_description
1 polymer ?
#
loop_
_entity_poly.entity_id
_entity_poly.type
_entity_poly.pdbx_seq_one_letter_code
_entity_poly.pdbx_strand_id
1 'polypeptide(L)'
;MILDNMAPKLNGIIVKRILGALAASVLLHGLAQADGPSPPKLTAESVTFGATGATAIFADLSKGDSRKIVLEKLKRAKFREIEEEKQRGIVRCAAKLNGFRYDLVCRFEDDRLKLCVLEGRKGWQFSFYDEILEPQWTNLRQRLVKTYGAKRNTRAFPKIDEVPLNDPGGVITDTWELEDRLVVLAVQAFEIKDCCTNRLIEYTTCLAFVQPK
;
A
#
# COMPACT_ATOMS: atom_id res chain seq x y z
N MET A 1 -5.60 24.23 -32.87
CA MET A 1 -4.46 23.64 -32.12
C MET A 1 -4.65 23.90 -30.63
N ILE A 2 -5.71 23.37 -30.01
CA ILE A 2 -5.94 23.41 -28.55
C ILE A 2 -6.80 22.19 -28.20
N LEU A 3 -6.21 21.00 -28.06
CA LEU A 3 -6.92 19.81 -27.55
C LEU A 3 -5.98 18.78 -26.87
N ASP A 4 -4.78 19.17 -26.43
CA ASP A 4 -3.80 18.22 -25.84
C ASP A 4 -3.54 18.38 -24.33
N ASN A 5 -4.28 19.23 -23.61
CA ASN A 5 -3.92 19.57 -22.21
C ASN A 5 -4.92 19.15 -21.11
N MET A 6 -5.83 18.22 -21.36
CA MET A 6 -6.82 17.79 -20.35
C MET A 6 -6.74 16.32 -19.89
N ALA A 7 -5.93 15.47 -20.54
CA ALA A 7 -5.81 14.06 -20.17
C ALA A 7 -5.17 13.77 -18.78
N PRO A 8 -4.09 14.45 -18.32
CA PRO A 8 -3.42 14.04 -17.08
C PRO A 8 -4.24 14.34 -15.80
N LYS A 9 -5.19 15.29 -15.87
CA LYS A 9 -6.04 15.65 -14.72
C LYS A 9 -7.16 14.64 -14.46
N LEU A 10 -7.70 14.01 -15.50
CA LEU A 10 -8.77 13.00 -15.35
C LEU A 10 -8.25 11.73 -14.67
N ASN A 11 -7.05 11.28 -15.03
CA ASN A 11 -6.42 10.11 -14.42
C ASN A 11 -6.10 10.36 -12.94
N GLY A 12 -5.59 11.54 -12.59
CA GLY A 12 -5.35 11.91 -11.18
C GLY A 12 -6.60 11.87 -10.30
N ILE A 13 -7.76 12.27 -10.83
CA ILE A 13 -9.04 12.24 -10.10
C ILE A 13 -9.54 10.80 -9.92
N ILE A 14 -9.45 9.97 -10.96
CA ILE A 14 -9.86 8.55 -10.87
C ILE A 14 -8.95 7.80 -9.90
N VAL A 15 -7.63 8.01 -9.98
CA VAL A 15 -6.67 7.40 -9.06
C VAL A 15 -6.85 7.90 -7.63
N LYS A 16 -7.10 9.20 -7.42
CA LYS A 16 -7.44 9.74 -6.09
C LYS A 16 -8.77 9.22 -5.57
N ARG A 17 -9.77 8.96 -6.41
CA ARG A 17 -11.04 8.34 -5.99
C ARG A 17 -10.85 6.87 -5.62
N ILE A 18 -10.02 6.15 -6.36
CA ILE A 18 -9.66 4.76 -6.08
C ILE A 18 -8.86 4.72 -4.78
N LEU A 19 -7.74 5.44 -4.65
CA LEU A 19 -7.02 5.58 -3.37
C LEU A 19 -7.94 6.08 -2.25
N GLY A 20 -8.81 7.05 -2.52
CA GLY A 20 -9.74 7.63 -1.57
C GLY A 20 -10.71 6.60 -0.98
N ALA A 21 -11.34 5.79 -1.84
CA ALA A 21 -12.21 4.70 -1.42
C ALA A 21 -11.44 3.58 -0.69
N LEU A 22 -10.19 3.35 -1.10
CA LEU A 22 -9.32 2.30 -0.57
C LEU A 22 -8.74 2.65 0.80
N ALA A 23 -8.18 3.84 0.95
CA ALA A 23 -7.59 4.31 2.19
C ALA A 23 -8.67 4.72 3.20
N ALA A 24 -9.84 5.25 2.79
CA ALA A 24 -10.95 5.42 3.74
C ALA A 24 -11.36 4.08 4.39
N SER A 25 -11.32 2.97 3.63
CA SER A 25 -11.63 1.63 4.14
C SER A 25 -10.53 1.06 5.06
N VAL A 26 -9.26 1.40 4.82
CA VAL A 26 -8.12 0.95 5.65
C VAL A 26 -7.90 1.83 6.89
N LEU A 27 -8.19 3.13 6.79
CA LEU A 27 -7.93 4.13 7.82
C LEU A 27 -9.04 4.24 8.87
N LEU A 28 -10.30 3.93 8.56
CA LEU A 28 -11.41 4.32 9.43
C LEU A 28 -11.39 3.72 10.85
N HIS A 29 -10.73 2.57 11.10
CA HIS A 29 -10.64 2.00 12.45
C HIS A 29 -9.35 1.19 12.63
N GLY A 30 -8.20 1.87 12.60
CA GLY A 30 -6.97 1.28 13.10
C GLY A 30 -7.10 0.98 14.59
N LEU A 31 -7.38 -0.28 14.94
CA LEU A 31 -7.08 -0.75 16.28
C LEU A 31 -5.56 -0.64 16.46
N ALA A 32 -5.15 0.13 17.47
CA ALA A 32 -3.76 0.29 17.86
C ALA A 32 -3.11 -1.10 17.99
N GLN A 33 -2.10 -1.38 17.16
CA GLN A 33 -1.17 -2.45 17.47
C GLN A 33 -0.27 -1.93 18.59
N ALA A 34 -0.44 -2.51 19.77
CA ALA A 34 0.52 -2.37 20.86
C ALA A 34 1.89 -2.88 20.37
N ASP A 35 2.94 -2.11 20.63
CA ASP A 35 4.33 -2.54 20.48
C ASP A 35 4.61 -3.71 21.43
N GLY A 36 4.27 -4.92 20.97
CA GLY A 36 4.72 -6.18 21.57
C GLY A 36 6.18 -6.47 21.24
N PRO A 37 6.84 -7.39 21.98
CA PRO A 37 8.21 -7.77 21.73
C PRO A 37 8.40 -8.21 20.27
N SER A 38 9.44 -7.68 19.63
CA SER A 38 9.71 -7.86 18.19
C SER A 38 9.58 -9.34 17.78
N PRO A 39 8.74 -9.67 16.78
CA PRO A 39 8.61 -11.03 16.27
C PRO A 39 9.97 -11.56 15.76
N PRO A 40 10.16 -12.90 15.72
CA PRO A 40 11.41 -13.50 15.27
C PRO A 40 11.79 -13.00 13.87
N LYS A 41 13.08 -12.67 13.69
CA LYS A 41 13.65 -12.10 12.46
C LYS A 41 13.12 -12.84 11.21
N LEU A 42 12.32 -12.14 10.40
CA LEU A 42 11.95 -12.57 9.03
C LEU A 42 13.22 -12.63 8.18
N THR A 43 13.63 -13.81 7.71
CA THR A 43 14.92 -14.02 7.02
C THR A 43 14.83 -14.14 5.49
N ALA A 44 13.63 -14.21 4.90
CA ALA A 44 13.44 -14.31 3.45
C ALA A 44 12.64 -13.10 2.89
N GLU A 45 12.98 -12.65 1.68
CA GLU A 45 12.14 -11.72 0.92
C GLU A 45 10.80 -12.39 0.61
N SER A 46 9.69 -11.78 1.04
CA SER A 46 8.35 -12.33 0.83
C SER A 46 7.57 -11.58 -0.24
N VAL A 47 8.18 -10.57 -0.86
CA VAL A 47 7.47 -9.57 -1.69
C VAL A 47 7.91 -9.64 -3.15
N THR A 48 6.98 -10.03 -4.01
CA THR A 48 7.11 -9.92 -5.47
C THR A 48 5.88 -9.22 -6.03
N PHE A 49 6.09 -8.24 -6.91
CA PHE A 49 5.01 -7.62 -7.67
C PHE A 49 4.80 -8.43 -8.95
N GLY A 50 3.54 -8.63 -9.35
CA GLY A 50 3.24 -9.35 -10.59
C GLY A 50 3.81 -8.62 -11.80
N ALA A 51 4.45 -9.35 -12.72
CA ALA A 51 4.97 -8.79 -13.96
C ALA A 51 3.85 -8.30 -14.88
N THR A 52 4.16 -7.36 -15.77
CA THR A 52 3.24 -6.91 -16.83
C THR A 52 2.80 -8.11 -17.68
N GLY A 53 1.49 -8.22 -17.94
CA GLY A 53 0.87 -9.34 -18.66
C GLY A 53 0.53 -10.56 -17.80
N ALA A 54 0.97 -10.62 -16.53
CA ALA A 54 0.62 -11.72 -15.63
C ALA A 54 -0.75 -11.49 -14.97
N THR A 55 -1.48 -12.55 -14.63
CA THR A 55 -2.75 -12.39 -13.89
C THR A 55 -2.55 -11.98 -12.42
N ALA A 56 -1.33 -12.17 -11.89
CA ALA A 56 -1.01 -11.88 -10.50
C ALA A 56 -0.87 -10.37 -10.24
N ILE A 57 -1.43 -9.94 -9.11
CA ILE A 57 -1.35 -8.59 -8.53
C ILE A 57 -0.08 -8.49 -7.69
N PHE A 58 0.05 -9.39 -6.74
CA PHE A 58 1.11 -9.45 -5.74
C PHE A 58 1.39 -10.90 -5.41
N ALA A 59 2.66 -11.31 -5.42
CA ALA A 59 3.06 -12.71 -5.39
C ALA A 59 2.28 -13.55 -6.41
N ASP A 60 1.53 -14.55 -5.95
CA ASP A 60 0.65 -15.39 -6.74
C ASP A 60 -0.84 -15.04 -6.57
N LEU A 61 -1.16 -13.93 -5.90
CA LEU A 61 -2.52 -13.46 -5.66
C LEU A 61 -3.09 -12.79 -6.90
N SER A 62 -4.33 -13.14 -7.27
CA SER A 62 -5.00 -12.67 -8.47
C SER A 62 -6.37 -12.06 -8.17
N LYS A 63 -6.77 -11.06 -8.95
CA LYS A 63 -8.12 -10.46 -8.89
C LYS A 63 -9.18 -11.57 -8.98
N GLY A 64 -10.12 -11.57 -8.05
CA GLY A 64 -11.20 -12.57 -7.99
C GLY A 64 -10.88 -13.85 -7.24
N ASP A 65 -9.65 -14.05 -6.72
CA ASP A 65 -9.37 -15.14 -5.79
C ASP A 65 -10.32 -15.06 -4.59
N SER A 66 -10.81 -16.22 -4.14
CA SER A 66 -11.62 -16.26 -2.92
C SER A 66 -10.75 -16.04 -1.69
N ARG A 67 -11.36 -15.64 -0.55
CA ARG A 67 -10.61 -15.51 0.72
C ARG A 67 -9.86 -16.79 1.08
N LYS A 68 -10.51 -17.95 0.91
CA LYS A 68 -9.90 -19.26 1.13
C LYS A 68 -8.64 -19.44 0.28
N ILE A 69 -8.73 -19.15 -1.02
CA ILE A 69 -7.60 -19.28 -1.95
C ILE A 69 -6.46 -18.33 -1.56
N VAL A 70 -6.76 -17.08 -1.21
CA VAL A 70 -5.74 -16.11 -0.78
C VAL A 70 -5.01 -16.59 0.47
N LEU A 71 -5.72 -17.09 1.48
CA LEU A 71 -5.09 -17.61 2.71
C LEU A 71 -4.19 -18.81 2.43
N GLU A 72 -4.61 -19.72 1.55
CA GLU A 72 -3.79 -20.87 1.12
C GLU A 72 -2.52 -20.41 0.40
N LYS A 73 -2.64 -19.45 -0.52
CA LYS A 73 -1.52 -18.84 -1.26
C LYS A 73 -0.52 -18.16 -0.31
N LEU A 74 -1.01 -17.32 0.60
CA LEU A 74 -0.18 -16.63 1.60
C LEU A 74 0.58 -17.60 2.50
N LYS A 75 -0.09 -18.65 2.99
CA LYS A 75 0.55 -19.70 3.81
C LYS A 75 1.61 -20.47 3.03
N ARG A 76 1.31 -20.86 1.79
CA ARG A 76 2.26 -21.55 0.90
C ARG A 76 3.50 -20.68 0.61
N ALA A 77 3.29 -19.38 0.41
CA ALA A 77 4.35 -18.39 0.25
C ALA A 77 5.05 -17.99 1.56
N LYS A 78 4.71 -18.64 2.69
CA LYS A 78 5.33 -18.45 4.02
C LYS A 78 5.21 -17.02 4.57
N PHE A 79 4.14 -16.30 4.22
CA PHE A 79 3.78 -15.06 4.91
C PHE A 79 3.47 -15.35 6.39
N ARG A 80 3.79 -14.39 7.24
CA ARG A 80 3.62 -14.49 8.70
C ARG A 80 2.60 -13.46 9.17
N GLU A 81 2.13 -13.65 10.41
CA GLU A 81 1.23 -12.69 11.07
C GLU A 81 -0.01 -12.41 10.21
N ILE A 82 -0.59 -13.47 9.64
CA ILE A 82 -1.79 -13.38 8.82
C ILE A 82 -2.98 -13.16 9.76
N GLU A 83 -3.58 -11.99 9.67
CA GLU A 83 -4.74 -11.55 10.44
C GLU A 83 -5.95 -11.35 9.52
N GLU A 84 -7.12 -11.85 9.94
CA GLU A 84 -8.37 -11.68 9.21
C GLU A 84 -9.30 -10.69 9.92
N GLU A 85 -9.49 -9.52 9.33
CA GLU A 85 -10.45 -8.53 9.80
C GLU A 85 -11.80 -8.75 9.10
N LYS A 86 -12.53 -9.80 9.51
CA LYS A 86 -13.73 -10.30 8.80
C LYS A 86 -14.80 -9.23 8.55
N GLN A 87 -15.10 -8.42 9.56
CA GLN A 87 -16.10 -7.34 9.46
C GLN A 87 -15.72 -6.29 8.42
N ARG A 88 -14.42 -6.12 8.17
CA ARG A 88 -13.86 -5.15 7.23
C ARG A 88 -13.51 -5.77 5.89
N GLY A 89 -13.71 -7.08 5.71
CA GLY A 89 -13.33 -7.82 4.51
C GLY A 89 -11.86 -7.61 4.14
N ILE A 90 -10.96 -7.64 5.13
CA ILE A 90 -9.51 -7.46 4.95
C ILE A 90 -8.78 -8.70 5.46
N VAL A 91 -7.72 -9.08 4.76
CA VAL A 91 -6.66 -9.96 5.28
C VAL A 91 -5.37 -9.14 5.29
N ARG A 92 -4.70 -9.06 6.43
CA ARG A 92 -3.43 -8.37 6.61
C ARG A 92 -2.34 -9.40 6.92
N CYS A 93 -1.13 -9.20 6.41
CA CYS A 93 0.02 -10.01 6.83
C CYS A 93 1.34 -9.24 6.75
N ALA A 94 2.30 -9.67 7.55
CA ALA A 94 3.64 -9.08 7.55
C ALA A 94 4.39 -9.44 6.27
N ALA A 95 4.98 -8.43 5.65
CA ALA A 95 5.77 -8.54 4.44
C ALA A 95 7.17 -7.95 4.66
N LYS A 96 8.19 -8.53 4.02
CA LYS A 96 9.56 -8.03 4.07
C LYS A 96 10.16 -7.87 2.69
N LEU A 97 10.74 -6.70 2.45
CA LEU A 97 11.44 -6.36 1.21
C LEU A 97 12.72 -5.59 1.56
N ASN A 98 13.87 -6.09 1.13
CA ASN A 98 15.21 -5.51 1.36
C ASN A 98 15.46 -5.04 2.81
N GLY A 99 15.09 -5.84 3.79
CA GLY A 99 15.28 -5.50 5.21
C GLY A 99 14.14 -4.69 5.83
N PHE A 100 13.36 -3.96 5.03
CA PHE A 100 12.20 -3.19 5.50
C PHE A 100 10.98 -4.09 5.72
N ARG A 101 10.25 -3.80 6.80
CA ARG A 101 8.96 -4.42 7.11
C ARG A 101 7.83 -3.57 6.55
N TYR A 102 6.87 -4.24 5.94
CA TYR A 102 5.63 -3.69 5.41
C TYR A 102 4.46 -4.57 5.85
N ASP A 103 3.25 -4.07 5.67
CA ASP A 103 2.03 -4.87 5.74
C ASP A 103 1.48 -5.08 4.33
N LEU A 104 1.22 -6.33 3.96
CA LEU A 104 0.40 -6.64 2.81
C LEU A 104 -1.07 -6.65 3.26
N VAL A 105 -1.89 -5.81 2.63
CA VAL A 105 -3.31 -5.65 2.90
C VAL A 105 -4.10 -6.12 1.67
N CYS A 106 -4.85 -7.20 1.84
CA CYS A 106 -5.72 -7.79 0.82
C CYS A 106 -7.17 -7.44 1.12
N ARG A 107 -7.84 -6.72 0.21
CA ARG A 107 -9.26 -6.31 0.36
C ARG A 107 -10.18 -7.20 -0.45
N PHE A 108 -11.27 -7.64 0.18
CA PHE A 108 -12.29 -8.51 -0.38
C PHE A 108 -13.66 -7.83 -0.43
N GLU A 109 -14.37 -8.01 -1.53
CA GLU A 109 -15.79 -7.69 -1.65
C GLU A 109 -16.51 -8.93 -2.19
N ASP A 110 -17.62 -9.32 -1.57
CA ASP A 110 -18.37 -10.54 -1.91
C ASP A 110 -17.49 -11.80 -1.99
N ASP A 111 -16.57 -11.94 -1.01
CA ASP A 111 -15.56 -13.00 -0.94
C ASP A 111 -14.52 -13.00 -2.07
N ARG A 112 -14.46 -11.97 -2.91
CA ARG A 112 -13.52 -11.86 -4.03
C ARG A 112 -12.43 -10.84 -3.76
N LEU A 113 -11.18 -11.23 -3.95
CA LEU A 113 -10.03 -10.33 -3.87
C LEU A 113 -10.17 -9.23 -4.92
N LYS A 114 -10.24 -7.98 -4.46
CA LYS A 114 -10.31 -6.80 -5.33
C LYS A 114 -8.95 -6.15 -5.49
N LEU A 115 -8.16 -6.12 -4.43
CA LEU A 115 -6.93 -5.34 -4.35
C LEU A 115 -5.95 -5.93 -3.33
N CYS A 116 -4.66 -5.76 -3.63
CA CYS A 116 -3.58 -5.83 -2.66
C CYS A 116 -2.84 -4.49 -2.57
N VAL A 117 -2.55 -4.05 -1.34
CA VAL A 117 -1.73 -2.86 -1.03
C VAL A 117 -0.58 -3.29 -0.14
N LEU A 118 0.61 -2.77 -0.41
CA LEU A 118 1.76 -2.89 0.47
C LEU A 118 1.96 -1.57 1.22
N GLU A 119 1.89 -1.59 2.55
CA GLU A 119 1.94 -0.40 3.41
C GLU A 119 3.21 -0.40 4.26
N GLY A 120 4.04 0.65 4.15
CA GLY A 120 5.11 0.92 5.09
C GLY A 120 4.59 1.88 6.15
N ARG A 121 3.94 1.39 7.21
CA ARG A 121 3.33 2.22 8.25
C ARG A 121 4.27 2.44 9.42
N LYS A 122 4.36 3.69 9.89
CA LYS A 122 5.03 4.05 11.15
C LYS A 122 4.25 5.15 11.89
N GLY A 123 4.09 4.97 13.21
CA GLY A 123 3.47 5.96 14.09
C GLY A 123 4.41 7.12 14.42
N TRP A 124 3.87 8.25 14.82
CA TRP A 124 4.61 9.51 14.91
C TRP A 124 5.77 9.51 15.92
N GLN A 125 6.98 9.74 15.39
CA GLN A 125 8.11 10.41 16.04
C GLN A 125 8.68 11.41 15.02
N PHE A 126 9.18 12.56 15.48
CA PHE A 126 9.58 13.68 14.61
C PHE A 126 10.56 13.31 13.49
N SER A 127 11.42 12.31 13.68
CA SER A 127 12.42 11.90 12.69
C SER A 127 11.96 10.77 11.76
N PHE A 128 10.82 10.11 12.02
CA PHE A 128 10.43 8.91 11.27
C PHE A 128 10.10 9.17 9.81
N TYR A 129 9.63 10.36 9.47
CA TYR A 129 9.31 10.70 8.10
C TYR A 129 10.56 10.61 7.20
N ASP A 130 11.65 11.23 7.63
CA ASP A 130 12.91 11.26 6.87
C ASP A 130 13.76 10.01 7.12
N GLU A 131 13.86 9.53 8.37
CA GLU A 131 14.77 8.43 8.73
C GLU A 131 14.21 7.04 8.41
N ILE A 132 12.89 6.88 8.28
CA ILE A 132 12.25 5.57 8.10
C ILE A 132 11.36 5.54 6.86
N LEU A 133 10.45 6.51 6.73
CA LEU A 133 9.46 6.49 5.65
C LEU A 133 10.10 6.75 4.29
N GLU A 134 10.97 7.75 4.18
CA GLU A 134 11.69 8.03 2.92
C GLU A 134 12.53 6.81 2.45
N PRO A 135 13.31 6.13 3.31
CA PRO A 135 13.98 4.89 2.94
C PRO A 135 13.04 3.76 2.49
N GLN A 136 11.91 3.55 3.19
CA GLN A 136 10.89 2.57 2.80
C GLN A 136 10.27 2.91 1.43
N TRP A 137 9.89 4.17 1.24
CA TRP A 137 9.34 4.64 -0.02
C TRP A 137 10.36 4.49 -1.16
N THR A 138 11.62 4.87 -0.93
CA THR A 138 12.72 4.72 -1.90
C THR A 138 12.90 3.26 -2.28
N ASN A 139 12.84 2.37 -1.29
CA ASN A 139 12.93 0.94 -1.51
C ASN A 139 11.80 0.40 -2.39
N LEU A 140 10.54 0.78 -2.10
CA LEU A 140 9.40 0.43 -2.94
C LEU A 140 9.54 1.00 -4.36
N ARG A 141 9.93 2.26 -4.49
CA ARG A 141 10.11 2.92 -5.79
C ARG A 141 11.15 2.20 -6.64
N GLN A 142 12.31 1.86 -6.08
CA GLN A 142 13.34 1.10 -6.76
C GLN A 142 12.84 -0.27 -7.21
N ARG A 143 12.07 -0.96 -6.35
CA ARG A 143 11.47 -2.26 -6.70
C ARG A 143 10.48 -2.14 -7.85
N LEU A 144 9.58 -1.15 -7.80
CA LEU A 144 8.59 -0.90 -8.85
C LEU A 144 9.24 -0.47 -10.16
N VAL A 145 10.26 0.39 -10.14
CA VAL A 145 11.03 0.77 -11.34
C VAL A 145 11.73 -0.45 -11.95
N LYS A 146 12.30 -1.33 -11.13
CA LYS A 146 12.92 -2.58 -11.60
C LYS A 146 11.89 -3.52 -12.25
N THR A 147 10.66 -3.55 -11.75
CA THR A 147 9.61 -4.45 -12.25
C THR A 147 8.85 -3.88 -13.46
N TYR A 148 8.54 -2.59 -13.47
CA TYR A 148 7.64 -1.96 -14.44
C TYR A 148 8.32 -0.94 -15.37
N GLY A 149 9.61 -0.69 -15.17
CA GLY A 149 10.42 0.21 -15.99
C GLY A 149 10.45 1.65 -15.49
N ALA A 150 11.36 2.44 -16.08
CA ALA A 150 11.61 3.83 -15.68
C ALA A 150 10.56 4.82 -16.20
N LYS A 151 9.92 4.53 -17.35
CA LYS A 151 8.91 5.39 -17.98
C LYS A 151 7.63 5.35 -17.15
N ARG A 152 7.32 6.46 -16.47
CA ARG A 152 6.17 6.61 -15.58
C ARG A 152 5.91 8.09 -15.28
N ASN A 153 4.72 8.41 -14.77
CA ASN A 153 4.49 9.72 -14.15
C ASN A 153 5.15 9.70 -12.78
N THR A 154 5.92 10.74 -12.45
CA THR A 154 6.76 10.70 -11.24
C THR A 154 7.02 12.09 -10.66
N ARG A 155 7.20 12.14 -9.33
CA ARG A 155 7.70 13.30 -8.59
C ARG A 155 8.64 12.86 -7.47
N ALA A 156 9.30 13.82 -6.83
CA ALA A 156 10.13 13.58 -5.66
C ALA A 156 9.29 13.10 -4.46
N PHE A 157 9.97 12.57 -3.44
CA PHE A 157 9.35 12.34 -2.14
C PHE A 157 8.87 13.70 -1.59
N PRO A 158 7.61 13.83 -1.16
CA PRO A 158 7.07 15.11 -0.72
C PRO A 158 7.65 15.48 0.64
N LYS A 159 7.73 16.78 0.93
CA LYS A 159 7.95 17.24 2.30
C LYS A 159 6.70 16.97 3.14
N ILE A 160 6.85 16.84 4.46
CA ILE A 160 5.73 16.50 5.34
C ILE A 160 4.59 17.54 5.28
N ASP A 161 4.90 18.82 5.12
CA ASP A 161 3.95 19.92 4.97
C ASP A 161 3.19 19.91 3.64
N GLU A 162 3.67 19.13 2.66
CA GLU A 162 3.00 18.90 1.37
C GLU A 162 2.07 17.68 1.41
N VAL A 163 2.09 16.87 2.49
CA VAL A 163 1.24 15.69 2.64
C VAL A 163 -0.03 16.07 3.41
N PRO A 164 -1.19 16.10 2.74
CA PRO A 164 -2.45 16.47 3.39
C PRO A 164 -2.85 15.43 4.44
N LEU A 165 -3.08 15.91 5.66
CA LEU A 165 -3.55 15.08 6.78
C LEU A 165 -4.97 14.57 6.51
N ASN A 166 -5.18 13.27 6.73
CA ASN A 166 -6.46 12.59 6.56
C ASN A 166 -7.03 12.65 5.11
N ASP A 167 -6.19 12.91 4.09
CA ASP A 167 -6.57 12.69 2.68
C ASP A 167 -6.32 11.22 2.32
N PRO A 168 -7.37 10.40 2.11
CA PRO A 168 -7.21 9.02 1.72
C PRO A 168 -6.61 8.87 0.30
N GLY A 169 -6.57 9.93 -0.51
CA GLY A 169 -5.81 10.00 -1.76
C GLY A 169 -4.30 10.15 -1.56
N GLY A 170 -3.89 10.79 -0.46
CA GLY A 170 -2.51 11.19 -0.20
C GLY A 170 -1.85 11.95 -1.36
N VAL A 171 -0.52 11.85 -1.38
CA VAL A 171 0.35 12.36 -2.44
C VAL A 171 0.84 11.20 -3.30
N ILE A 172 0.27 11.05 -4.51
CA ILE A 172 0.70 10.04 -5.49
C ILE A 172 2.08 10.39 -6.05
N THR A 173 3.15 9.72 -5.65
CA THR A 173 4.50 10.05 -6.11
C THR A 173 4.82 9.45 -7.48
N ASP A 174 4.29 8.26 -7.78
CA ASP A 174 4.58 7.56 -9.03
C ASP A 174 3.34 6.85 -9.56
N THR A 175 3.20 6.80 -10.88
CA THR A 175 2.13 6.06 -11.55
C THR A 175 2.62 5.42 -12.84
N TRP A 176 2.41 4.10 -12.96
CA TRP A 176 2.58 3.35 -14.21
C TRP A 176 1.21 2.99 -14.76
N GLU A 177 0.90 3.55 -15.92
CA GLU A 177 -0.26 3.16 -16.72
C GLU A 177 0.20 2.11 -17.72
N LEU A 178 0.08 0.83 -17.34
CA LEU A 178 0.44 -0.31 -18.17
C LEU A 178 -0.79 -0.80 -18.93
N GLU A 179 -0.59 -1.65 -19.93
CA GLU A 179 -1.69 -2.16 -20.77
C GLU A 179 -2.74 -2.93 -19.94
N ASP A 180 -2.29 -3.72 -18.96
CA ASP A 180 -3.10 -4.65 -18.17
C ASP A 180 -3.40 -4.17 -16.74
N ARG A 181 -2.67 -3.16 -16.25
CA ARG A 181 -2.79 -2.69 -14.86
C ARG A 181 -2.41 -1.23 -14.68
N LEU A 182 -2.91 -0.66 -13.61
CA LEU A 182 -2.43 0.58 -13.03
C LEU A 182 -1.57 0.24 -11.80
N VAL A 183 -0.39 0.86 -11.69
CA VAL A 183 0.47 0.75 -10.50
C VAL A 183 0.68 2.15 -9.94
N VAL A 184 0.54 2.27 -8.63
CA VAL A 184 0.66 3.56 -7.95
C VAL A 184 1.53 3.43 -6.71
N LEU A 185 2.39 4.42 -6.53
CA LEU A 185 3.11 4.68 -5.28
C LEU A 185 2.62 6.00 -4.70
N ALA A 186 2.27 6.02 -3.42
CA ALA A 186 1.77 7.22 -2.74
C ALA A 186 2.33 7.35 -1.32
N VAL A 187 2.26 8.56 -0.77
CA VAL A 187 2.54 8.88 0.62
C VAL A 187 1.28 9.46 1.26
N GLN A 188 0.97 9.06 2.49
CA GLN A 188 -0.19 9.53 3.24
C GLN A 188 0.19 9.94 4.65
N ALA A 189 -0.57 10.91 5.18
CA ALA A 189 -0.60 11.26 6.59
C ALA A 189 -2.03 11.12 7.09
N PHE A 190 -2.21 10.56 8.29
CA PHE A 190 -3.52 10.35 8.88
C PHE A 190 -3.44 10.25 10.40
N GLU A 191 -4.56 10.43 11.08
CA GLU A 191 -4.66 10.28 12.53
C GLU A 191 -5.44 9.03 12.90
N ILE A 192 -4.94 8.30 13.89
CA ILE A 192 -5.69 7.24 14.56
C ILE A 192 -5.89 7.64 16.01
N LYS A 193 -7.11 7.44 16.50
CA LYS A 193 -7.42 7.57 17.92
C LYS A 193 -6.87 6.36 18.67
N ASP A 194 -5.87 6.59 19.51
CA ASP A 194 -5.32 5.55 20.38
C ASP A 194 -6.35 5.14 21.43
N CYS A 195 -6.63 3.84 21.51
CA CYS A 195 -7.61 3.29 22.44
C CYS A 195 -7.14 3.34 23.89
N CYS A 196 -5.82 3.35 24.13
CA CYS A 196 -5.23 3.36 25.46
C CYS A 196 -5.18 4.77 26.07
N THR A 197 -4.74 5.76 25.29
CA THR A 197 -4.57 7.14 25.77
C THR A 197 -5.72 8.07 25.39
N ASN A 198 -6.64 7.63 24.53
CA ASN A 198 -7.74 8.43 23.98
C ASN A 198 -7.25 9.68 23.20
N ARG A 199 -5.96 9.70 22.81
CA ARG A 199 -5.34 10.78 22.03
C ARG A 199 -5.35 10.44 20.54
N LEU A 200 -5.39 11.47 19.70
CA LEU A 200 -5.10 11.32 18.28
C LEU A 200 -3.57 11.20 18.12
N ILE A 201 -3.15 10.15 17.43
CA ILE A 201 -1.77 9.92 17.06
C ILE A 201 -1.68 10.06 15.55
N GLU A 202 -0.79 10.91 15.09
CA GLU A 202 -0.48 11.04 13.67
C GLU A 202 0.34 9.83 13.19
N TYR A 203 0.11 9.44 11.95
CA TYR A 203 0.82 8.38 11.27
C TYR A 203 1.18 8.86 9.87
N THR A 204 2.29 8.33 9.37
CA THR A 204 2.65 8.47 7.97
C THR A 204 2.89 7.10 7.36
N THR A 205 2.58 6.98 6.07
CA THR A 205 2.76 5.71 5.37
C THR A 205 3.06 5.90 3.90
N CYS A 206 3.80 4.94 3.33
CA CYS A 206 4.00 4.79 1.91
C CYS A 206 3.19 3.58 1.45
N LEU A 207 2.50 3.74 0.33
CA LEU A 207 1.58 2.75 -0.22
C LEU A 207 2.01 2.39 -1.63
N ALA A 208 2.22 1.10 -1.89
CA ALA A 208 2.32 0.58 -3.24
C ALA A 208 1.11 -0.31 -3.52
N PHE A 209 0.34 0.00 -4.56
CA PHE A 209 -0.75 -0.89 -4.98
C PHE A 209 -0.73 -1.12 -6.49
N VAL A 210 -1.28 -2.28 -6.84
CA VAL A 210 -1.44 -2.73 -8.22
C VAL A 210 -2.91 -3.01 -8.46
N GLN A 211 -3.51 -2.34 -9.43
CA GLN A 211 -4.89 -2.53 -9.81
C GLN A 211 -4.95 -3.09 -11.24
N PRO A 212 -5.33 -4.37 -11.41
CA PRO A 212 -5.59 -4.93 -12.73
C PRO A 212 -6.80 -4.27 -13.39
N LYS A 213 -6.70 -4.02 -14.69
CA LYS A 213 -7.79 -3.51 -15.52
C LYS A 213 -8.94 -4.53 -15.64
#